data_AF-A0A699KVP0-F1
#
_entry.id   AF-A0A699KVP0-F1
#
_cell.length_a   1.000
_cell.length_b   1.000
_cell.length_c   1.000
_cell.angle_alpha   90.00
_cell.angle_beta   90.00
_cell.angle_gamma   90.00
#
_symmetry.space_group_name_H-M   'P 1'
#
loop_
_entity.id
_entity.type
_entity.pdbx_description
1 polymer ?
#
loop_
_entity_poly.entity_id
_entity_poly.type
_entity_poly.pdbx_seq_one_letter_code
_entity_poly.pdbx_strand_id
1 'polypeptide(L)'
;LAAVIPDIVSDTQSAFVANRNILDGPFILNEIINWCKRKNKQALIFKVDFAKAYDSVRWDYLLDVLIAFGFGPNWCKWIRGIFSPAMASILVNGSPTFEFPFYCGLKQGDPLAPFLFILIMESLHISVSKAVNEGVFKGLSIHGSDPISHLFYANDAVFIG
;
A
#
# COMPACT_ATOMS: atom_id res chain seq x y z
N LEU A 1 9.47 0.81 -14.25
CA LEU A 1 8.55 0.49 -13.13
C LEU A 1 7.12 0.83 -13.50
N ALA A 2 6.78 2.09 -13.79
CA ALA A 2 5.41 2.49 -14.17
C ALA A 2 4.72 1.60 -15.22
N ALA A 3 5.45 1.14 -16.25
CA ALA A 3 4.90 0.28 -17.30
C ALA A 3 4.50 -1.15 -16.84
N VAL A 4 5.09 -1.66 -15.76
CA VAL A 4 4.84 -3.02 -15.25
C VAL A 4 3.98 -3.04 -14.00
N ILE A 5 3.79 -1.89 -13.35
CA ILE A 5 2.98 -1.76 -12.14
C ILE A 5 1.54 -2.26 -12.33
N PRO A 6 0.83 -1.93 -13.43
CA PRO A 6 -0.51 -2.44 -13.67
C PRO A 6 -0.60 -3.98 -13.72
N ASP A 7 0.48 -4.67 -14.11
CA ASP A 7 0.52 -6.13 -14.21
C ASP A 7 0.85 -6.80 -12.87
N ILE A 8 1.43 -6.06 -11.92
CA ILE A 8 1.90 -6.56 -10.62
C ILE A 8 0.91 -6.22 -9.50
N VAL A 9 0.25 -5.07 -9.59
CA VAL A 9 -0.58 -4.51 -8.51
C VAL A 9 -2.06 -4.80 -8.75
N SER A 10 -2.71 -5.40 -7.77
CA SER A 10 -4.13 -5.77 -7.80
C SER A 10 -5.05 -4.58 -7.99
N ASP A 11 -6.23 -4.81 -8.58
CA ASP A 11 -7.27 -3.80 -8.81
C ASP A 11 -7.83 -3.19 -7.52
N THR A 12 -7.55 -3.79 -6.36
CA THR A 12 -7.87 -3.21 -5.06
C THR A 12 -7.12 -1.91 -4.78
N GLN A 13 -5.98 -1.64 -5.43
CA GLN A 13 -5.22 -0.39 -5.29
C GLN A 13 -5.55 0.57 -6.42
N SER A 14 -6.27 1.66 -6.14
CA SER A 14 -6.66 2.62 -7.17
C SER A 14 -5.67 3.77 -7.38
N ALA A 15 -4.70 3.98 -6.48
CA ALA A 15 -3.74 5.09 -6.60
C ALA A 15 -2.45 4.69 -7.33
N PHE A 16 -1.87 5.65 -8.07
CA PHE A 16 -0.56 5.54 -8.74
C PHE A 16 -0.43 4.40 -9.76
N VAL A 17 -1.55 3.85 -10.22
CA VAL A 17 -1.62 2.85 -11.29
C VAL A 17 -2.29 3.51 -12.50
N ALA A 18 -1.70 3.31 -13.68
CA ALA A 18 -2.25 3.87 -14.91
C ALA A 18 -3.67 3.35 -15.16
N ASN A 19 -4.53 4.23 -15.66
CA ASN A 19 -5.94 3.94 -15.98
C ASN A 19 -6.85 3.61 -14.77
N ARG A 20 -6.43 3.92 -13.54
CA ARG A 20 -7.29 3.85 -12.34
C ARG A 20 -7.65 5.27 -11.85
N ASN A 21 -8.86 5.45 -11.34
CA ASN A 21 -9.40 6.76 -10.93
C ASN A 21 -9.53 6.85 -9.40
N ILE A 22 -9.29 8.04 -8.86
CA ILE A 22 -9.49 8.35 -7.44
C ILE A 22 -10.92 8.07 -6.94
N LEU A 23 -11.90 8.14 -7.83
CA LEU A 23 -13.31 7.93 -7.51
C LEU A 23 -13.71 6.44 -7.47
N ASP A 24 -12.88 5.52 -7.97
CA ASP A 24 -13.24 4.10 -8.08
C ASP A 24 -13.53 3.49 -6.69
N GLY A 25 -12.61 3.67 -5.73
CA GLY A 25 -12.77 3.19 -4.36
C GLY A 25 -14.01 3.76 -3.65
N PRO A 26 -14.16 5.09 -3.55
CA PRO A 26 -15.34 5.72 -2.96
C PRO A 26 -16.66 5.30 -3.62
N PHE A 27 -16.68 5.13 -4.95
CA PHE A 27 -17.85 4.69 -5.69
C PHE A 27 -18.25 3.26 -5.30
N ILE A 28 -17.30 2.32 -5.30
CA ILE A 28 -17.52 0.93 -4.87
C ILE A 28 -18.03 0.88 -3.43
N LEU A 29 -17.40 1.64 -2.52
CA LEU A 29 -17.80 1.68 -1.11
C LEU A 29 -19.23 2.22 -0.92
N ASN A 30 -19.61 3.25 -1.69
CA ASN A 30 -20.96 3.80 -1.66
C ASN A 30 -22.00 2.77 -2.12
N GLU A 31 -21.72 2.02 -3.19
CA GLU A 31 -22.59 0.95 -3.66
C GLU A 31 -22.73 -0.20 -2.66
N ILE A 32 -21.62 -0.58 -2.00
CA ILE A 32 -21.62 -1.57 -0.92
C ILE A 32 -22.52 -1.13 0.23
N ILE A 33 -22.35 0.10 0.72
CA ILE A 33 -23.17 0.65 1.82
C ILE A 33 -24.64 0.67 1.42
N ASN A 34 -24.96 1.13 0.22
CA ASN A 34 -26.33 1.20 -0.28
C ASN A 34 -26.95 -0.19 -0.45
N TRP A 35 -26.18 -1.18 -0.90
CA TRP A 35 -26.62 -2.57 -1.00
C TRP A 35 -26.89 -3.17 0.37
N CYS A 36 -25.99 -2.99 1.34
CA CYS A 36 -26.17 -3.49 2.71
C CYS A 36 -27.44 -2.92 3.35
N LYS A 37 -27.69 -1.61 3.19
CA LYS A 37 -28.93 -0.96 3.65
C LYS A 37 -30.17 -1.57 3.01
N ARG A 38 -30.19 -1.72 1.68
CA ARG A 38 -31.34 -2.29 0.94
C ARG A 38 -31.63 -3.75 1.29
N LYS A 39 -30.59 -4.54 1.58
CA LYS A 39 -30.72 -5.97 1.92
C LYS A 39 -30.81 -6.24 3.42
N ASN A 40 -30.80 -5.18 4.25
CA ASN A 40 -30.72 -5.27 5.72
C ASN A 40 -29.58 -6.21 6.17
N LYS A 41 -28.41 -6.09 5.51
CA LYS A 41 -27.21 -6.85 5.82
C LYS A 41 -26.31 -6.03 6.72
N GLN A 42 -25.89 -6.64 7.83
CA GLN A 42 -24.85 -6.08 8.68
C GLN A 42 -23.51 -6.23 7.97
N ALA A 43 -22.72 -5.16 8.02
CA ALA A 43 -21.35 -5.12 7.51
C ALA A 43 -20.53 -4.18 8.41
N LEU A 44 -19.25 -4.49 8.54
CA LEU A 44 -18.22 -3.66 9.16
C LEU A 44 -17.43 -2.98 8.05
N ILE A 45 -17.28 -1.66 8.17
CA ILE A 45 -16.35 -0.88 7.35
C ILE A 45 -15.31 -0.33 8.30
N PHE A 46 -14.08 -0.78 8.14
CA PHE A 46 -12.95 -0.39 8.99
C PHE A 46 -11.91 0.34 8.14
N LYS A 47 -11.80 1.65 8.35
CA LYS A 47 -10.79 2.48 7.68
C LYS A 47 -9.54 2.59 8.55
N VAL A 48 -8.38 2.38 7.92
CA VAL A 48 -7.05 2.58 8.49
C VAL A 48 -6.31 3.63 7.67
N ASP A 49 -5.64 4.54 8.36
CA ASP A 49 -4.69 5.48 7.77
C ASP A 49 -3.29 5.23 8.37
N PHE A 50 -2.29 5.08 7.51
CA PHE A 50 -0.91 4.87 7.95
C PHE A 50 -0.24 6.22 8.27
N ALA A 51 -0.03 6.47 9.56
CA ALA A 51 0.70 7.65 10.02
C ALA A 51 2.10 7.69 9.39
N LYS A 52 2.44 8.83 8.76
CA LYS A 52 3.74 9.04 8.09
C LYS A 52 4.12 7.88 7.16
N ALA A 53 3.18 7.47 6.31
CA ALA A 53 3.28 6.24 5.52
C ALA A 53 4.61 6.12 4.77
N TYR A 54 5.06 7.17 4.09
CA TYR A 54 6.33 7.18 3.37
C TYR A 54 7.53 7.13 4.31
N ASP A 55 7.54 7.94 5.36
CA ASP A 55 8.68 8.03 6.30
C ASP A 55 8.87 6.72 7.11
N SER A 56 7.79 5.94 7.26
CA SER A 56 7.77 4.72 8.08
C SER A 56 8.15 3.46 7.31
N VAL A 57 8.34 3.54 5.99
CA VAL A 57 8.74 2.39 5.16
C VAL A 57 10.15 1.95 5.52
N ARG A 58 10.29 0.76 6.11
CA ARG A 58 11.60 0.15 6.34
C ARG A 58 12.22 -0.34 5.04
N TRP A 59 13.50 -0.03 4.83
CA TRP A 59 14.19 -0.37 3.58
C TRP A 59 14.51 -1.85 3.43
N ASP A 60 14.77 -2.55 4.52
CA ASP A 60 14.98 -4.00 4.48
C ASP A 60 13.71 -4.73 4.03
N TYR A 61 12.57 -4.40 4.62
CA TYR A 61 11.27 -4.95 4.22
C TYR A 61 10.91 -4.59 2.77
N LEU A 62 11.16 -3.35 2.34
CA LEU A 62 10.98 -2.97 0.95
C LEU A 62 11.81 -3.86 0.02
N LEU A 63 13.09 -4.10 0.34
CA LEU A 63 13.94 -4.97 -0.47
C LEU A 63 13.45 -6.43 -0.48
N ASP A 64 12.97 -6.95 0.64
CA ASP A 64 12.38 -8.29 0.73
C ASP A 64 11.15 -8.42 -0.18
N VAL A 65 10.27 -7.41 -0.17
CA VAL A 65 9.09 -7.34 -1.04
C VAL A 65 9.50 -7.35 -2.52
N LEU A 66 10.49 -6.56 -2.88
CA LEU A 66 10.99 -6.50 -4.27
C LEU A 66 11.59 -7.83 -4.72
N ILE A 67 12.36 -8.50 -3.85
CA ILE A 67 12.89 -9.84 -4.13
C ILE A 67 11.75 -10.84 -4.29
N ALA A 68 10.73 -10.79 -3.43
CA ALA A 68 9.56 -11.67 -3.51
C ALA A 68 8.76 -11.49 -4.81
N PHE A 69 8.67 -10.26 -5.32
CA PHE A 69 8.09 -9.96 -6.65
C PHE A 69 9.01 -10.31 -7.83
N GLY A 70 10.19 -10.89 -7.58
CA GLY A 70 11.10 -11.35 -8.63
C GLY A 70 11.95 -10.24 -9.26
N PHE A 71 12.07 -9.07 -8.62
CA PHE A 71 12.98 -8.03 -9.11
C PHE A 71 14.43 -8.52 -9.06
N GLY A 72 15.13 -8.37 -10.18
CA GLY A 72 16.50 -8.87 -10.33
C GLY A 72 17.49 -8.22 -9.35
N PRO A 73 18.61 -8.91 -9.04
CA PRO A 73 19.56 -8.47 -8.01
C PRO A 73 20.17 -7.09 -8.30
N ASN A 74 20.38 -6.74 -9.57
CA ASN A 74 20.87 -5.42 -9.97
C ASN A 74 19.86 -4.31 -9.63
N TRP A 75 18.57 -4.57 -9.84
CA TRP A 75 17.52 -3.60 -9.55
C TRP A 75 17.40 -3.38 -8.04
N CYS A 76 17.39 -4.45 -7.25
CA CYS A 76 17.42 -4.36 -5.78
C CYS A 76 18.67 -3.64 -5.27
N LYS A 77 19.83 -3.84 -5.91
CA LYS A 77 21.06 -3.11 -5.60
C LYS A 77 20.95 -1.61 -5.89
N TRP A 78 20.33 -1.21 -6.99
CA TRP A 78 20.09 0.20 -7.31
C TRP A 78 19.16 0.86 -6.29
N ILE A 79 18.04 0.20 -5.96
CA ILE A 79 17.11 0.71 -4.94
C ILE A 79 17.82 0.85 -3.59
N ARG A 80 18.59 -0.16 -3.17
CA ARG A 80 19.41 -0.07 -1.94
C ARG A 80 20.38 1.13 -1.98
N GLY A 81 20.98 1.40 -3.15
CA GLY A 81 21.89 2.52 -3.36
C GLY A 81 21.24 3.91 -3.21
N ILE A 82 19.93 4.04 -3.48
CA ILE A 82 19.18 5.29 -3.28
C ILE A 82 19.12 5.67 -1.79
N PHE A 83 19.16 4.66 -0.92
CA PHE A 83 18.99 4.81 0.52
C PHE A 83 20.28 4.69 1.33
N SER A 84 21.42 4.26 0.76
CA SER A 84 22.59 3.88 1.56
C SER A 84 23.90 4.56 1.11
N PRO A 85 24.73 5.08 2.05
CA PRO A 85 24.40 5.34 3.45
C PRO A 85 23.51 6.57 3.56
N ALA A 86 22.53 6.52 4.46
CA ALA A 86 21.66 7.66 4.75
C ALA A 86 21.84 8.06 6.21
N MET A 87 22.37 9.26 6.38
CA MET A 87 22.62 9.92 7.65
C MET A 87 21.71 11.15 7.73
N ALA A 88 21.24 11.45 8.93
CA ALA A 88 20.43 12.63 9.21
C ALA A 88 20.99 13.36 10.43
N SER A 89 20.74 14.67 10.50
CA SER A 89 20.95 15.50 11.69
C SER A 89 19.68 16.28 11.97
N ILE A 90 19.40 16.57 13.23
CA ILE A 90 18.29 17.45 13.59
C ILE A 90 18.82 18.88 13.68
N LEU A 91 18.12 19.85 13.09
CA LEU A 91 18.46 21.26 13.27
C LEU A 91 17.83 21.78 14.56
N VAL A 92 18.66 22.20 15.52
CA VAL A 92 18.24 22.87 16.75
C VAL A 92 18.66 24.33 16.67
N ASN A 93 17.69 25.25 16.62
CA ASN A 93 17.92 26.68 16.42
C ASN A 93 18.78 26.99 15.18
N GLY A 94 18.55 26.24 14.08
CA GLY A 94 19.31 26.37 12.84
C GLY A 94 20.70 25.73 12.84
N SER A 95 21.15 25.17 13.96
CA SER A 95 22.44 24.45 14.06
C SER A 95 22.23 22.93 14.00
N PRO A 96 22.99 22.19 13.18
CA PRO A 96 22.85 20.73 13.13
C PRO A 96 23.38 20.06 14.40
N THR A 97 22.67 19.04 14.86
CA THR A 97 23.18 18.08 15.86
C THR A 97 24.21 17.13 15.23
N PHE A 98 24.75 16.23 16.04
CA PHE A 98 25.47 15.06 15.52
C PHE A 98 24.61 14.27 14.54
N GLU A 99 25.27 13.73 13.52
CA GLU A 99 24.63 12.86 12.54
C GLU A 99 24.33 11.49 13.14
N PHE A 100 23.21 10.91 12.73
CA PHE A 100 22.81 9.55 13.07
C PHE A 100 22.30 8.82 11.82
N PRO A 101 22.50 7.49 11.74
CA PRO A 101 21.97 6.70 10.63
C PRO A 101 20.46 6.52 10.77
N PHE A 102 19.78 6.38 9.63
CA PHE A 102 18.38 5.96 9.59
C PHE A 102 18.18 4.85 8.55
N TYR A 103 17.09 4.09 8.69
CA TYR A 103 16.88 2.82 7.96
C TYR A 103 15.47 2.69 7.36
N CYS A 104 14.72 3.79 7.36
CA CYS A 104 13.37 3.86 6.85
C CYS A 104 13.12 5.20 6.16
N GLY A 105 12.06 5.26 5.38
CA GLY A 105 11.63 6.48 4.72
C GLY A 105 11.84 6.45 3.23
N LEU A 106 10.76 6.70 2.50
CA LEU A 106 10.80 7.03 1.09
C LEU A 106 10.81 8.55 0.93
N LYS A 107 11.70 9.07 0.10
CA LYS A 107 11.86 10.52 -0.11
C LYS A 107 10.60 11.07 -0.80
N GLN A 108 9.85 11.93 -0.11
CA GLN A 108 8.74 12.64 -0.74
C GLN A 108 9.26 13.53 -1.87
N GLY A 109 8.56 13.51 -3.02
CA GLY A 109 9.00 14.17 -4.24
C GLY A 109 9.92 13.33 -5.13
N ASP A 110 10.38 12.17 -4.66
CA ASP A 110 11.04 11.18 -5.52
C ASP A 110 10.00 10.51 -6.44
N PRO A 111 10.17 10.55 -7.78
CA PRO A 111 9.23 9.92 -8.72
C PRO A 111 9.10 8.40 -8.55
N LEU A 112 10.06 7.71 -7.91
CA LEU A 112 9.97 6.28 -7.63
C LEU A 112 9.20 5.95 -6.34
N ALA A 113 9.19 6.86 -5.36
CA ALA A 113 8.64 6.60 -4.04
C ALA A 113 7.18 6.10 -4.08
N PRO A 114 6.25 6.69 -4.87
CA PRO A 114 4.87 6.20 -4.93
C PRO A 114 4.75 4.76 -5.41
N PHE A 115 5.57 4.36 -6.39
CA PHE A 115 5.56 3.01 -6.93
C PHE A 115 6.15 1.98 -5.96
N LEU A 116 7.22 2.34 -5.25
CA LEU A 116 7.78 1.50 -4.20
C LEU A 116 6.79 1.31 -3.04
N PHE A 117 6.05 2.37 -2.71
CA PHE A 117 5.03 2.32 -1.67
C PHE A 117 3.86 1.39 -2.04
N ILE A 118 3.32 1.48 -3.25
CA ILE A 118 2.20 0.60 -3.65
C ILE A 118 2.60 -0.86 -3.77
N LEU A 119 3.86 -1.19 -4.05
CA LEU A 119 4.36 -2.58 -3.99
C LEU A 119 4.36 -3.12 -2.56
N ILE A 120 4.65 -2.27 -1.56
CA ILE A 120 4.47 -2.64 -0.16
C ILE A 120 2.98 -2.85 0.15
N MET A 121 2.10 -1.97 -0.33
CA MET A 121 0.65 -2.15 -0.19
C MET A 121 0.14 -3.42 -0.87
N GLU A 122 0.76 -3.85 -1.98
CA GLU A 122 0.44 -5.11 -2.63
C GLU A 122 0.76 -6.32 -1.73
N SER A 123 1.84 -6.26 -0.93
CA SER A 123 2.10 -7.30 0.08
C SER A 123 0.99 -7.39 1.14
N LEU A 124 0.34 -6.27 1.47
CA LEU A 124 -0.82 -6.23 2.35
C LEU A 124 -2.06 -6.82 1.65
N HIS A 125 -2.28 -6.49 0.37
CA HIS A 125 -3.33 -7.12 -0.46
C HIS A 125 -3.21 -8.64 -0.42
N ILE A 126 -2.03 -9.18 -0.75
CA ILE A 126 -1.76 -10.62 -0.76
C ILE A 126 -2.06 -11.25 0.61
N SER A 127 -1.65 -10.59 1.71
CA SER A 127 -1.87 -11.09 3.06
C SER A 127 -3.36 -11.15 3.42
N VAL A 128 -4.13 -10.13 3.05
CA VAL A 128 -5.57 -10.06 3.33
C VAL A 128 -6.34 -11.05 2.44
N SER A 129 -6.00 -11.13 1.16
CA SER A 129 -6.57 -12.12 0.23
C SER A 129 -6.32 -13.54 0.71
N LYS A 130 -5.13 -13.83 1.24
CA LYS A 130 -4.85 -15.13 1.88
C LYS A 130 -5.75 -15.38 3.09
N ALA A 131 -5.92 -14.40 3.98
CA ALA A 131 -6.81 -14.52 5.13
C ALA A 131 -8.27 -14.76 4.74
N VAL A 132 -8.71 -14.19 3.60
CA VAL A 132 -10.04 -14.45 3.03
C VAL A 132 -10.16 -15.88 2.51
N ASN A 133 -9.18 -16.34 1.74
CA ASN A 133 -9.17 -17.70 1.18
C ASN A 133 -9.11 -18.78 2.27
N GLU A 134 -8.43 -18.50 3.39
CA GLU A 134 -8.36 -19.38 4.55
C GLU A 134 -9.57 -19.27 5.49
N GLY A 135 -10.51 -18.35 5.20
CA GLY A 135 -11.71 -18.13 6.00
C GLY A 135 -11.49 -17.44 7.34
N VAL A 136 -10.28 -16.91 7.59
CA VAL A 136 -9.92 -16.12 8.79
C VAL A 136 -10.58 -14.74 8.74
N PHE A 137 -10.69 -14.15 7.55
CA PHE A 137 -11.42 -12.90 7.33
C PHE A 137 -12.56 -13.13 6.34
N LYS A 138 -13.77 -12.67 6.66
CA LYS A 138 -14.92 -12.81 5.77
C LYS A 138 -15.23 -11.47 5.12
N GLY A 139 -14.93 -11.35 3.83
CA GLY A 139 -15.35 -10.19 3.05
C GLY A 139 -16.84 -10.22 2.69
N LEU A 140 -17.32 -9.13 2.08
CA LEU A 140 -18.71 -9.02 1.64
C LEU A 140 -18.89 -9.58 0.22
N SER A 141 -19.66 -10.65 0.09
CA SER A 141 -20.06 -11.18 -1.23
C SER A 141 -21.40 -10.60 -1.66
N ILE A 142 -21.43 -10.06 -2.88
CA ILE A 142 -22.61 -9.48 -3.51
C ILE A 142 -23.07 -10.44 -4.61
N HIS A 143 -24.27 -11.00 -4.48
CA HIS A 143 -24.85 -11.89 -5.50
C HIS A 143 -24.00 -13.12 -5.87
N GLY A 144 -23.19 -13.64 -4.93
CA GLY A 144 -22.32 -14.79 -5.17
C GLY A 144 -21.05 -14.46 -5.93
N SER A 145 -20.72 -13.16 -6.07
CA SER A 145 -19.41 -12.72 -6.53
C SER A 145 -18.31 -13.10 -5.55
N ASP A 146 -17.07 -12.97 -6.01
CA ASP A 146 -15.91 -12.94 -5.12
C ASP A 146 -16.11 -11.88 -4.03
N PRO A 147 -15.69 -12.18 -2.79
CA PRO A 147 -15.91 -11.28 -1.67
C PRO A 147 -15.05 -10.03 -1.78
N ILE A 148 -15.69 -8.86 -1.69
CA ILE A 148 -14.99 -7.58 -1.54
C ILE A 148 -14.56 -7.47 -0.07
N SER A 149 -13.25 -7.55 0.16
CA SER A 149 -12.67 -7.57 1.50
C SER A 149 -11.89 -6.30 1.84
N HIS A 150 -11.33 -5.62 0.85
CA HIS A 150 -10.57 -4.39 1.07
C HIS A 150 -10.43 -3.56 -0.21
N LEU A 151 -10.22 -2.25 -0.01
CA LEU A 151 -9.94 -1.25 -1.05
C LEU A 151 -8.84 -0.33 -0.55
N PHE A 152 -7.87 -0.02 -1.41
CA PHE A 152 -6.71 0.82 -1.09
C PHE A 152 -6.65 2.04 -2.02
N TYR A 153 -6.25 3.17 -1.45
CA TYR A 153 -5.88 4.35 -2.20
C TYR A 153 -4.62 4.94 -1.58
N ALA A 154 -3.47 4.68 -2.19
CA ALA A 154 -2.17 5.02 -1.62
C ALA A 154 -2.05 4.42 -0.21
N ASN A 155 -1.95 5.26 0.83
CA ASN A 155 -1.89 4.87 2.25
C ASN A 155 -3.26 4.73 2.94
N ASP A 156 -4.36 5.13 2.30
CA ASP A 156 -5.69 4.85 2.83
C ASP A 156 -6.06 3.39 2.58
N ALA A 157 -6.41 2.66 3.64
CA ALA A 157 -6.88 1.29 3.54
C ALA A 157 -8.28 1.15 4.15
N VAL A 158 -9.20 0.54 3.41
CA VAL A 158 -10.56 0.24 3.88
C VAL A 158 -10.75 -1.27 3.85
N PHE A 159 -11.12 -1.85 4.98
CA PHE A 159 -11.48 -3.26 5.12
C PHE A 159 -12.99 -3.39 5.27
N ILE A 160 -13.56 -4.42 4.63
CA ILE A 160 -15.00 -4.65 4.51
C ILE A 160 -15.27 -6.10 4.89
N GLY A 161 -16.17 -6.32 5.85
CA GLY A 161 -16.59 -7.66 6.30
C GLY A 161 -17.95 -7.70 6.96
#